data_AF-B9MQS4-F1
#
_entry.id   AF-B9MQS4-F1
#
_cell.length_a   1.000
_cell.length_b   1.000
_cell.length_c   1.000
_cell.angle_alpha   90.00
_cell.angle_beta   90.00
_cell.angle_gamma   90.00
#
_symmetry.space_group_name_H-M   'P 1'
#
loop_
_entity.id
_entity.type
_entity.pdbx_description
1 polymer ?
#
loop_
_entity_poly.entity_id
_entity_poly.type
_entity_poly.pdbx_seq_one_letter_code
_entity_poly.pdbx_strand_id
1 'polypeptide(L)'
;MLDANKLQKVKEYYGIGFVWDSRKENIYYVLPQPHFSNLRGREKIYKNDQVIFETSDNESILKGPYISENNDIAFYTKDINAEDEVKLNIGKVKDERIVINKRVKWDEETGAVTFTDNSIQIRSSSGIKEYKIDDIK
;
A
#
# COMPACT_ATOMS: atom_id res chain seq x y z
N MET A 1 -1.13 5.27 -18.79
CA MET A 1 -0.31 4.26 -19.50
C MET A 1 -0.23 4.64 -20.97
N LEU A 2 0.99 4.74 -21.50
CA LEU A 2 1.26 5.04 -22.90
C LEU A 2 1.84 3.78 -23.55
N ASP A 3 1.35 3.46 -24.74
CA ASP A 3 2.01 2.51 -25.64
C ASP A 3 3.20 3.24 -26.27
N ALA A 4 4.42 2.85 -25.90
CA ALA A 4 5.64 3.50 -26.38
C ALA A 4 5.86 3.30 -27.89
N ASN A 5 5.30 2.25 -28.48
CA ASN A 5 5.44 1.95 -29.91
C ASN A 5 4.38 2.66 -30.75
N LYS A 6 3.17 2.85 -30.20
CA LYS A 6 2.05 3.50 -30.89
C LYS A 6 1.88 4.98 -30.51
N LEU A 7 2.61 5.46 -29.50
CA LEU A 7 2.46 6.79 -28.89
C LEU A 7 1.01 7.11 -28.50
N GLN A 8 0.24 6.08 -28.15
CA GLN A 8 -1.16 6.20 -27.79
C GLN A 8 -1.36 5.93 -26.32
N LYS A 9 -2.27 6.68 -25.71
CA LYS A 9 -2.72 6.47 -24.36
C LYS A 9 -3.61 5.23 -24.33
N VAL A 10 -3.16 4.19 -23.63
CA VAL A 10 -3.86 2.90 -23.56
C VAL A 10 -4.90 2.90 -22.45
N LYS A 11 -4.55 3.48 -21.30
CA LYS A 11 -5.42 3.53 -20.12
C LYS A 11 -4.95 4.59 -19.13
N GLU A 12 -5.86 5.17 -18.38
CA GLU A 12 -5.59 6.20 -17.38
C GLU A 12 -6.00 5.73 -16.00
N TYR A 13 -5.17 6.02 -15.00
CA TYR A 13 -5.41 5.69 -13.59
C TYR A 13 -5.15 6.94 -12.77
N TYR A 14 -5.98 7.17 -11.75
CA TYR A 14 -5.87 8.33 -10.85
C TYR A 14 -5.58 7.85 -9.44
N GLY A 15 -4.49 8.34 -8.85
CA GLY A 15 -4.06 7.91 -7.52
C GLY A 15 -2.60 8.22 -7.24
N ILE A 16 -2.07 7.62 -6.18
CA ILE A 16 -0.67 7.67 -5.75
C ILE A 16 -0.17 6.25 -5.42
N GLY A 17 1.15 6.07 -5.27
CA GLY A 17 1.72 4.79 -4.84
C GLY A 17 1.54 3.66 -5.85
N PHE A 18 1.62 3.96 -7.16
CA PHE A 18 1.45 2.98 -8.21
C PHE A 18 2.51 1.87 -8.16
N VAL A 19 2.07 0.62 -8.18
CA VAL A 19 2.93 -0.57 -8.23
C VAL A 19 2.32 -1.62 -9.14
N TRP A 20 3.15 -2.27 -9.95
CA TRP A 20 2.72 -3.41 -10.76
C TRP A 20 3.01 -4.72 -10.03
N ASP A 21 2.20 -5.75 -10.27
CA ASP A 21 2.64 -7.11 -9.97
C ASP A 21 3.85 -7.51 -10.85
N SER A 22 4.53 -8.59 -10.46
CA SER A 22 5.72 -9.09 -11.16
C SER A 22 5.46 -9.41 -12.64
N ARG A 23 4.24 -9.84 -12.96
CA ARG A 23 3.79 -10.18 -14.33
C ARG A 23 3.32 -8.97 -15.14
N LYS A 24 3.20 -7.78 -14.52
CA LYS A 24 2.67 -6.55 -15.11
C LYS A 24 1.27 -6.71 -15.70
N GLU A 25 0.47 -7.59 -15.11
CA GLU A 25 -0.94 -7.81 -15.45
C GLU A 25 -1.87 -6.95 -14.59
N ASN A 26 -1.43 -6.61 -13.38
CA ASN A 26 -2.23 -5.87 -12.41
C ASN A 26 -1.45 -4.65 -11.90
N ILE A 27 -2.09 -3.49 -11.94
CA ILE A 27 -1.61 -2.28 -11.28
C ILE A 27 -2.39 -2.04 -9.99
N TYR A 28 -1.67 -1.72 -8.93
CA TYR A 28 -2.21 -1.35 -7.63
C TYR A 28 -1.87 0.10 -7.33
N TYR A 29 -2.79 0.81 -6.69
CA TYR A 29 -2.58 2.21 -6.32
C TYR A 29 -3.56 2.64 -5.23
N VAL A 30 -3.21 3.73 -4.55
CA VAL A 30 -4.07 4.37 -3.55
C VAL A 30 -4.85 5.48 -4.22
N LEU A 31 -6.15 5.57 -3.94
CA LEU A 31 -6.94 6.76 -4.18
C LEU A 31 -7.12 7.49 -2.84
N PRO A 32 -6.32 8.55 -2.57
CA PRO A 32 -6.46 9.33 -1.35
C PRO A 32 -7.73 10.18 -1.42
N GLN A 33 -8.19 10.65 -0.27
CA GLN A 33 -9.27 11.63 -0.24
C GLN A 33 -8.79 12.99 -0.77
N PRO A 34 -9.66 13.77 -1.45
CA PRO A 34 -9.31 15.12 -1.86
C PRO A 34 -8.96 15.98 -0.65
N HIS A 35 -7.75 16.55 -0.63
CA HIS A 35 -7.25 17.41 0.45
C HIS A 35 -8.10 18.68 0.70
N PHE A 36 -9.04 19.02 -0.18
CA PHE A 36 -9.76 20.30 -0.18
C PHE A 36 -11.17 20.25 0.44
N SER A 37 -11.54 19.18 1.13
CA SER A 37 -12.85 19.10 1.78
C SER A 37 -12.73 18.71 3.25
N ASN A 38 -13.59 19.28 4.08
CA ASN A 38 -13.79 18.84 5.48
C ASN A 38 -14.41 17.43 5.57
N LEU A 39 -14.66 16.77 4.42
CA LEU A 39 -15.14 15.41 4.37
C LEU A 39 -13.96 14.47 4.60
N ARG A 40 -13.86 13.97 5.83
CA ARG A 40 -13.04 12.82 6.18
C ARG A 40 -13.72 11.60 5.56
N GLY A 41 -13.06 10.98 4.59
CA GLY A 41 -13.61 9.85 3.85
C GLY A 41 -12.63 8.68 3.84
N ARG A 42 -13.14 7.51 3.48
CA ARG A 42 -12.34 6.29 3.41
C ARG A 42 -11.43 6.29 2.20
N GLU A 43 -10.14 6.14 2.43
CA GLU A 43 -9.16 5.94 1.36
C GLU A 43 -9.20 4.50 0.86
N LYS A 44 -8.82 4.30 -0.39
CA LYS A 44 -9.02 3.02 -1.09
C LYS A 44 -7.72 2.56 -1.72
N ILE A 45 -7.47 1.25 -1.69
CA ILE A 45 -6.47 0.61 -2.53
C ILE A 45 -7.21 -0.07 -3.68
N TYR A 46 -6.74 0.20 -4.89
CA TYR A 46 -7.28 -0.31 -6.12
C TYR A 46 -6.39 -1.40 -6.71
N LYS A 47 -7.00 -2.31 -7.48
CA LYS A 47 -6.37 -3.23 -8.44
C LYS A 47 -7.09 -3.06 -9.78
N ASN A 48 -6.43 -2.54 -10.81
CA ASN A 48 -7.03 -2.36 -12.14
C ASN A 48 -8.42 -1.66 -12.14
N ASP A 49 -8.63 -0.62 -11.33
CA ASP A 49 -9.92 0.09 -11.11
C ASP A 49 -10.95 -0.60 -10.20
N GLN A 50 -10.64 -1.78 -9.65
CA GLN A 50 -11.43 -2.39 -8.61
C GLN A 50 -10.93 -2.00 -7.21
N VAL A 51 -11.84 -1.59 -6.32
CA VAL A 51 -11.52 -1.40 -4.89
C VAL A 51 -11.27 -2.77 -4.25
N ILE A 52 -10.06 -2.98 -3.74
CA ILE A 52 -9.68 -4.22 -3.04
C ILE A 52 -9.47 -4.03 -1.54
N PHE A 53 -9.43 -2.78 -1.08
CA PHE A 53 -9.37 -2.41 0.33
C PHE A 53 -9.89 -0.98 0.52
N GLU A 54 -10.49 -0.73 1.68
CA GLU A 54 -11.02 0.56 2.08
C GLU A 54 -10.70 0.78 3.56
N THR A 55 -10.16 1.96 3.91
CA THR A 55 -9.86 2.31 5.30
C THR A 55 -11.14 2.53 6.12
N SER A 56 -11.00 2.60 7.44
CA SER A 56 -12.06 3.20 8.27
C SER A 56 -12.12 4.72 8.07
N ASP A 57 -13.21 5.35 8.50
CA ASP A 57 -13.43 6.79 8.33
C ASP A 57 -12.38 7.68 9.03
N ASN A 58 -11.63 7.11 9.98
CA ASN A 58 -10.59 7.78 10.75
C ASN A 58 -9.18 7.30 10.41
N GLU A 59 -8.99 6.60 9.29
CA GLU A 59 -7.70 6.04 8.92
C GLU A 59 -7.30 6.49 7.52
N SER A 60 -6.05 6.94 7.38
CA SER A 60 -5.45 7.39 6.12
C SER A 60 -4.27 6.49 5.76
N ILE A 61 -4.07 6.23 4.47
CA ILE A 61 -2.95 5.46 3.92
C ILE A 61 -1.79 6.42 3.71
N LEU A 62 -0.74 6.28 4.53
CA LEU A 62 0.44 7.14 4.45
C LEU A 62 1.35 6.76 3.29
N LYS A 63 1.52 5.45 3.03
CA LYS A 63 2.49 4.95 2.06
C LYS A 63 2.21 3.51 1.63
N GLY A 64 2.60 3.17 0.40
CA GLY A 64 2.28 1.91 -0.27
C GLY A 64 1.19 2.11 -1.34
N PRO A 65 0.61 1.01 -1.88
CA PRO A 65 0.92 -0.38 -1.57
C PRO A 65 2.30 -0.83 -2.06
N TYR A 66 2.85 -1.84 -1.40
CA TYR A 66 4.01 -2.62 -1.84
C TYR A 66 3.56 -4.05 -2.09
N ILE A 67 3.93 -4.64 -3.22
CA ILE A 67 3.47 -5.97 -3.65
C ILE A 67 4.67 -6.91 -3.82
N SER A 68 4.59 -8.11 -3.27
CA SER A 68 5.54 -9.21 -3.52
C SER A 68 5.17 -9.98 -4.80
N GLU A 69 6.09 -10.79 -5.31
CA GLU A 69 5.81 -11.70 -6.43
C GLU A 69 4.70 -12.71 -6.11
N ASN A 70 4.50 -13.04 -4.84
CA ASN A 70 3.52 -14.00 -4.35
C ASN A 70 2.20 -13.34 -3.90
N ASN A 71 1.94 -12.11 -4.35
CA ASN A 71 0.76 -11.30 -4.01
C ASN A 71 0.64 -10.92 -2.52
N ASP A 72 1.74 -10.96 -1.77
CA ASP A 72 1.75 -10.35 -0.44
C ASP A 72 1.76 -8.83 -0.60
N ILE A 73 1.10 -8.15 0.33
CA ILE A 73 0.92 -6.70 0.28
C ILE A 73 1.25 -6.06 1.62
N ALA A 74 1.97 -4.93 1.56
CA ALA A 74 2.24 -4.10 2.72
C ALA A 74 1.86 -2.65 2.43
N PHE A 75 1.33 -1.96 3.45
CA PHE A 75 1.07 -0.52 3.39
C PHE A 75 0.95 0.07 4.80
N TYR A 76 1.29 1.34 4.93
CA TYR A 76 1.23 2.08 6.18
C TYR A 76 -0.07 2.84 6.27
N THR A 77 -0.74 2.75 7.41
CA THR A 77 -1.88 3.59 7.75
C THR A 77 -1.62 4.41 9.01
N LYS A 78 -2.36 5.48 9.21
CA LYS A 78 -2.36 6.28 10.44
C LYS A 78 -3.79 6.58 10.84
N ASP A 79 -4.06 6.47 12.14
CA ASP A 79 -5.29 7.02 12.71
C ASP A 79 -5.18 8.56 12.73
N ILE A 80 -6.17 9.23 12.16
CA ILE A 80 -6.16 10.69 12.04
C ILE A 80 -6.56 11.40 13.34
N ASN A 81 -7.15 10.67 14.30
CA ASN A 81 -7.58 11.20 15.60
C ASN A 81 -6.63 10.84 16.73
N ALA A 82 -5.80 9.81 16.56
CA ALA A 82 -4.72 9.50 17.50
C ALA A 82 -3.43 10.19 17.04
N GLU A 83 -2.79 10.94 17.94
CA GLU A 83 -1.45 11.45 17.67
C GLU A 83 -0.48 10.26 17.53
N ASP A 84 0.25 10.26 16.41
CA ASP A 84 1.41 9.40 16.13
C ASP A 84 1.23 7.88 16.12
N GLU A 85 0.01 7.36 16.01
CA GLU A 85 -0.21 5.92 15.84
C GLU A 85 -0.18 5.50 14.36
N VAL A 86 1.03 5.23 13.84
CA VAL A 86 1.22 4.59 12.54
C VAL A 86 1.08 3.08 12.68
N LYS A 87 0.47 2.44 11.69
CA LYS A 87 0.29 0.99 11.58
C LYS A 87 0.92 0.49 10.29
N LEU A 88 1.70 -0.59 10.38
CA LEU A 88 2.10 -1.38 9.22
C LEU A 88 1.11 -2.52 9.05
N ASN A 89 0.39 -2.52 7.92
CA ASN A 89 -0.53 -3.58 7.53
C ASN A 89 0.19 -4.53 6.58
N ILE A 90 0.22 -5.82 6.91
CA ILE A 90 0.81 -6.88 6.09
C ILE A 90 -0.28 -7.93 5.83
N GLY A 91 -0.46 -8.26 4.56
CA GLY A 91 -1.52 -9.16 4.13
C GLY A 91 -1.22 -9.83 2.82
N LYS A 92 -2.27 -10.40 2.22
CA LYS A 92 -2.22 -11.01 0.90
C LYS A 92 -3.40 -10.54 0.06
N VAL A 93 -3.16 -10.27 -1.21
CA VAL A 93 -4.24 -10.06 -2.18
C VAL A 93 -4.82 -11.44 -2.51
N LYS A 94 -6.07 -11.67 -2.13
CA LYS A 94 -6.82 -12.88 -2.47
C LYS A 94 -8.04 -12.48 -3.29
N ASP A 95 -8.09 -12.98 -4.52
CA ASP A 95 -9.10 -12.65 -5.52
C ASP A 95 -9.23 -11.13 -5.71
N GLU A 96 -10.30 -10.58 -5.15
CA GLU A 96 -10.77 -9.20 -5.30
C GLU A 96 -10.63 -8.37 -4.02
N ARG A 97 -9.92 -8.89 -2.99
CA ARG A 97 -9.76 -8.20 -1.71
C ARG A 97 -8.37 -8.42 -1.10
N ILE A 98 -7.97 -7.47 -0.26
CA ILE A 98 -6.83 -7.64 0.62
C ILE A 98 -7.30 -8.34 1.90
N VAL A 99 -6.62 -9.43 2.27
CA VAL A 99 -6.76 -10.07 3.58
C VAL A 99 -5.55 -9.68 4.43
N ILE A 100 -5.77 -8.87 5.46
CA ILE A 100 -4.72 -8.48 6.41
C ILE A 100 -4.49 -9.62 7.39
N ASN A 101 -3.29 -10.20 7.36
CA ASN A 101 -2.89 -11.26 8.27
C ASN A 101 -2.20 -10.69 9.51
N LYS A 102 -1.60 -9.51 9.39
CA LYS A 102 -0.86 -8.87 10.48
C LYS A 102 -0.99 -7.36 10.42
N ARG A 103 -1.25 -6.75 11.56
CA ARG A 103 -1.26 -5.30 11.76
C ARG A 103 -0.40 -4.99 12.98
N VAL A 104 0.59 -4.14 12.78
CA VAL A 104 1.64 -3.86 13.77
C VAL A 104 1.66 -2.37 14.03
N LYS A 105 1.73 -1.97 15.31
CA LYS A 105 2.07 -0.58 15.68
C LYS A 105 3.47 -0.28 15.17
N TRP A 106 3.62 0.79 14.41
CA TRP A 106 4.84 1.13 13.71
C TRP A 106 5.46 2.39 14.29
N ASP A 107 6.41 2.21 15.21
CA ASP A 107 7.09 3.30 15.91
C ASP A 107 8.44 3.70 15.27
N GLU A 108 8.68 3.20 14.06
CA GLU A 108 9.91 3.40 13.29
C GLU A 108 9.65 4.27 12.04
N GLU A 109 10.71 4.74 11.38
CA GLU A 109 10.59 5.53 10.16
C GLU A 109 9.86 4.74 9.04
N THR A 110 8.90 5.37 8.36
CA THR A 110 8.19 4.74 7.25
C THR A 110 9.06 4.68 6.00
N GLY A 111 9.41 3.46 5.55
CA GLY A 111 10.27 3.23 4.40
C GLY A 111 9.54 2.67 3.18
N ALA A 112 10.28 2.45 2.10
CA ALA A 112 9.85 1.54 1.04
C ALA A 112 9.94 0.10 1.56
N VAL A 113 8.92 -0.71 1.33
CA VAL A 113 8.89 -2.11 1.76
C VAL A 113 9.23 -3.02 0.58
N THR A 114 10.17 -3.93 0.81
CA THR A 114 10.48 -5.05 -0.08
C THR A 114 10.24 -6.35 0.68
N PHE A 115 9.61 -7.32 0.03
CA PHE A 115 9.41 -8.65 0.59
C PHE A 115 10.58 -9.57 0.25
N THR A 116 11.00 -10.39 1.21
CA THR A 116 12.06 -11.39 1.08
C THR A 116 11.61 -12.66 1.79
N ASP A 117 11.24 -13.72 1.08
CA ASP A 117 10.73 -15.00 1.63
C ASP A 117 9.81 -14.89 2.86
N ASN A 118 10.37 -14.85 4.10
CA ASN A 118 9.63 -14.71 5.36
C ASN A 118 9.95 -13.41 6.15
N SER A 119 10.53 -12.42 5.49
CA SER A 119 10.89 -11.13 6.05
C SER A 119 10.45 -9.98 5.13
N ILE A 120 10.47 -8.80 5.70
CA ILE A 120 10.35 -7.54 4.97
C ILE A 120 11.59 -6.69 5.24
N GLN A 121 12.05 -6.01 4.20
CA GLN A 121 13.07 -4.99 4.30
C GLN A 121 12.43 -3.62 4.15
N ILE A 122 12.77 -2.71 5.06
CA ILE A 122 12.26 -1.35 5.09
C ILE A 122 13.44 -0.43 4.84
N ARG A 123 13.39 0.25 3.68
CA ARG A 123 14.40 1.24 3.27
C ARG A 123 13.91 2.63 3.59
N SER A 124 14.60 3.30 4.50
CA SER A 124 14.30 4.65 4.97
C SER A 124 15.55 5.54 4.92
N SER A 125 15.47 6.79 5.39
CA SER A 125 16.65 7.67 5.46
C SER A 125 17.70 7.16 6.46
N SER A 126 17.26 6.45 7.50
CA SER A 126 18.14 5.79 8.48
C SER A 126 18.88 4.54 7.96
N GLY A 127 18.53 4.04 6.77
CA GLY A 127 19.15 2.85 6.17
C GLY A 127 18.14 1.77 5.79
N ILE A 128 18.62 0.53 5.67
CA ILE A 128 17.79 -0.65 5.41
C ILE A 128 17.71 -1.46 6.70
N LYS A 129 16.49 -1.71 7.19
CA LYS A 129 16.23 -2.60 8.32
C LYS A 129 15.42 -3.80 7.84
N GLU A 130 15.77 -4.99 8.30
CA GLU A 130 15.06 -6.23 7.98
C GLU A 130 14.29 -6.74 9.21
N TYR A 131 13.05 -7.18 8.97
CA TYR A 131 12.17 -7.71 10.00
C TYR A 131 11.60 -9.04 9.52
N LYS A 132 11.77 -10.10 10.31
CA LYS A 132 11.04 -11.35 10.08
C LYS A 132 9.56 -11.10 10.34
N ILE A 133 8.70 -11.50 9.40
CA ILE A 133 7.26 -11.21 9.45
C ILE A 133 6.66 -11.75 10.74
N ASP A 134 7.07 -12.93 11.21
CA ASP A 134 6.56 -13.54 12.44
C ASP A 134 6.99 -12.79 13.70
N ASP A 135 8.18 -12.18 13.69
CA ASP A 135 8.78 -11.53 14.87
C ASP A 135 8.31 -10.09 15.10
N ILE A 136 7.64 -9.48 14.11
CA ILE A 136 7.12 -8.11 14.25
C ILE A 136 6.00 -8.09 15.31
N LYS A 137 6.10 -7.31 16.39
CA LYS A 137 5.10 -7.28 17.47
C LYS A 137 4.25 -6.02 17.42
#